data_AF-A0A336M9X3-F1
#
_entry.id   AF-A0A336M9X3-F1
#
_cell.length_a   1.000
_cell.length_b   1.000
_cell.length_c   1.000
_cell.angle_alpha   90.00
_cell.angle_beta   90.00
_cell.angle_gamma   90.00
#
_symmetry.space_group_name_H-M   'P 1'
#
loop_
_entity.id
_entity.type
_entity.pdbx_description
1 polymer ?
#
loop_
_entity_poly.entity_id
_entity_poly.type
_entity_poly.pdbx_seq_one_letter_code
_entity_poly.pdbx_strand_id
1 'polypeptide(L)'
;MFKENSEPVKCPLKGPFTFTYNRGHGECKNPISNIESCTEDSRLLLSFQACPDVPGTESTVEELTCLATWKDGNARYLVGLVTHHHATSNEERYRCFVYEKIQPSMGGASKDAEYKLAQSGDATCNGLESAEVGSRIMTLRKAQPTERCDFPTWFKGPKHWHALMGNAGYVFHPSDGSMHILKQSGYMETRALCEQINKQTEDEMQAVVHYTTGCKSGFMCMIFYRRDTYVAEIQMGKPASRVEDACALDHFDTSKIPHVTLLATNASPDKCLMDGSYRIRGRIGPPYMSSRHKRGHAHHHHDTYHRRHGTLSFRNSEESEQLWQSAGRSLSPRHRRAISQEIEIVEDPVGTGTDIEVRSKRDSPGCTINYNSNRRLRIGCTRHDVIDMTPSCSDEGDEEYLCHGQWQENSTTFIVAKHVGSSHGVCITFKQNPDGATGNLIVGDSCFRSNPNQLTPSDRHLVSNITSFSTCSDTSSSIATQINVFSIVFCVLLSSFFASR
;
A
#
# COMPACT_ATOMS: atom_id res chain seq x y z
N MET A 1 34.89 -13.72 16.26
CA MET A 1 35.15 -12.99 14.99
C MET A 1 33.81 -12.63 14.37
N PHE A 2 33.69 -11.41 13.86
CA PHE A 2 32.46 -10.89 13.27
C PHE A 2 32.50 -10.98 11.75
N LYS A 3 31.39 -11.36 11.13
CA LYS A 3 31.23 -11.28 9.68
C LYS A 3 30.71 -9.89 9.32
N GLU A 4 31.51 -9.12 8.59
CA GLU A 4 31.08 -7.84 8.03
C GLU A 4 29.92 -8.03 7.05
N ASN A 5 28.96 -7.09 7.07
CA ASN A 5 27.76 -7.10 6.23
C ASN A 5 26.96 -8.42 6.36
N SER A 6 26.83 -8.92 7.59
CA SER A 6 25.95 -10.04 7.89
C SER A 6 24.49 -9.64 7.70
N GLU A 7 23.67 -10.60 7.24
CA GLU A 7 22.23 -10.40 7.14
C GLU A 7 21.64 -10.28 8.55
N PRO A 8 20.88 -9.22 8.85
CA PRO A 8 20.26 -9.04 10.16
C PRO A 8 19.29 -10.18 10.50
N VAL A 9 19.25 -10.56 11.78
CA VAL A 9 18.31 -11.55 12.32
C VAL A 9 17.33 -10.90 13.26
N LYS A 10 16.17 -11.55 13.45
CA LYS A 10 15.14 -11.11 14.38
C LYS A 10 15.69 -10.95 15.80
N CYS A 11 15.44 -9.81 16.42
CA CYS A 11 15.84 -9.56 17.80
C CYS A 11 15.04 -10.43 18.79
N PRO A 12 15.70 -10.96 19.84
CA PRO A 12 15.06 -11.84 20.81
C PRO A 12 14.22 -11.08 21.85
N LEU A 13 14.56 -9.81 22.09
CA LEU A 13 13.84 -8.92 22.99
C LEU A 13 12.74 -8.22 22.19
N LYS A 14 11.49 -8.38 22.61
CA LYS A 14 10.32 -7.79 21.96
C LYS A 14 9.49 -6.99 22.96
N GLY A 15 9.27 -5.73 22.63
CA GLY A 15 8.37 -4.83 23.36
C GLY A 15 8.99 -3.46 23.58
N PRO A 16 8.21 -2.52 24.09
CA PRO A 16 8.79 -1.42 24.85
C PRO A 16 9.28 -1.97 26.20
N PHE A 17 10.56 -1.74 26.51
CA PHE A 17 11.13 -1.97 27.84
C PHE A 17 11.61 -0.64 28.42
N THR A 18 11.52 -0.50 29.72
CA THR A 18 12.26 0.52 30.47
C THR A 18 13.44 -0.15 31.15
N PHE A 19 14.58 0.53 31.25
CA PHE A 19 15.75 -0.06 31.87
C PHE A 19 16.55 0.93 32.72
N THR A 20 17.16 0.40 33.76
CA THR A 20 18.25 1.05 34.50
C THR A 20 19.57 0.50 33.98
N TYR A 21 20.66 1.27 34.10
CA TYR A 21 21.97 0.81 33.64
C TYR A 21 23.10 1.26 34.56
N ASN A 22 24.19 0.50 34.56
CA ASN A 22 25.40 0.77 35.34
C ASN A 22 26.64 0.61 34.43
N ARG A 23 27.56 1.58 34.51
CA ARG A 23 28.84 1.62 33.77
C ARG A 23 30.07 1.48 34.68
N GLY A 24 29.90 1.01 35.92
CA GLY A 24 30.95 0.86 36.93
C GLY A 24 31.03 1.97 37.98
N HIS A 25 30.24 3.05 37.84
CA HIS A 25 30.24 4.20 38.74
C HIS A 25 28.94 4.38 39.54
N GLY A 26 28.04 3.40 39.48
CA GLY A 26 26.72 3.44 40.12
C GLY A 26 25.60 3.17 39.13
N GLU A 27 24.43 2.83 39.66
CA GLU A 27 23.25 2.51 38.84
C GLU A 27 22.44 3.78 38.53
N CYS A 28 22.24 4.07 37.25
CA CYS A 28 21.38 5.15 36.78
C CYS A 28 19.91 4.70 36.82
N LYS A 29 19.16 5.27 37.77
CA LYS A 29 17.75 4.93 38.04
C LYS A 29 16.76 6.02 37.65
N ASN A 30 17.17 7.28 37.66
CA ASN A 30 16.30 8.43 37.41
C ASN A 30 17.07 9.54 36.67
N PRO A 31 16.68 9.91 35.43
CA PRO A 31 15.53 9.41 34.68
C PRO A 31 15.72 7.94 34.21
N ILE A 32 14.62 7.23 33.96
CA ILE A 32 14.66 5.85 33.45
C ILE A 32 14.86 5.82 31.93
N SER A 33 15.73 4.94 31.44
CA SER A 33 15.99 4.75 30.01
C SER A 33 14.92 3.84 29.38
N ASN A 34 14.76 3.90 28.05
CA ASN A 34 13.77 3.09 27.31
C ASN A 34 14.35 2.38 26.09
N ILE A 35 13.82 1.20 25.79
CA ILE A 35 14.11 0.40 24.60
C ILE A 35 12.82 0.25 23.83
N GLU A 36 12.85 0.58 22.54
CA GLU A 36 11.73 0.45 21.63
C GLU A 36 12.10 -0.47 20.47
N SER A 37 11.13 -1.26 19.99
CA SER A 37 11.32 -2.05 18.77
C SER A 37 11.11 -1.16 17.56
N CYS A 38 12.04 -1.19 16.62
CA CYS A 38 11.87 -0.52 15.34
C CYS A 38 10.80 -1.26 14.50
N THR A 39 10.44 -0.68 13.35
CA THR A 39 9.52 -1.33 12.39
C THR A 39 10.10 -2.62 11.79
N GLU A 40 11.43 -2.69 11.65
CA GLU A 40 12.17 -3.91 11.35
C GLU A 40 12.32 -4.75 12.63
N ASP A 41 11.98 -6.04 12.58
CA ASP A 41 12.04 -6.93 13.74
C ASP A 41 13.48 -7.36 14.11
N SER A 42 14.46 -6.93 13.32
CA SER A 42 15.90 -7.10 13.53
C SER A 42 16.56 -5.89 14.20
N ARG A 43 15.81 -4.82 14.50
CA ARG A 43 16.37 -3.60 15.10
C ARG A 43 15.65 -3.14 16.36
N LEU A 44 16.43 -2.60 17.29
CA LEU A 44 15.98 -2.02 18.54
C LEU A 44 16.59 -0.63 18.70
N LEU A 45 15.83 0.29 19.29
CA LEU A 45 16.29 1.63 19.63
C LEU A 45 16.45 1.73 21.15
N LEU A 46 17.66 1.99 21.62
CA LEU A 46 17.98 2.17 23.04
C LEU A 46 18.20 3.66 23.30
N SER A 47 17.34 4.27 24.11
CA SER A 47 17.41 5.68 24.49
C SER A 47 17.87 5.79 25.94
N PHE A 48 19.14 6.15 26.12
CA PHE A 48 19.79 6.32 27.40
C PHE A 48 19.50 7.70 27.98
N GLN A 49 19.27 7.74 29.30
CA GLN A 49 19.13 8.97 30.06
C GLN A 49 20.38 9.21 30.92
N ALA A 50 20.76 10.49 31.08
CA ALA A 50 21.83 10.88 32.00
C ALA A 50 21.26 11.10 33.40
N CYS A 51 21.85 10.45 34.42
CA CYS A 51 21.45 10.63 35.81
C CYS A 51 22.32 11.72 36.46
N PRO A 52 21.74 12.78 37.05
CA PRO A 52 22.49 13.89 37.64
C PRO A 52 23.55 13.47 38.66
N ASP A 53 23.27 12.42 39.44
CA ASP A 53 24.10 11.99 40.58
C ASP A 53 25.05 10.82 40.26
N VAL A 54 25.09 10.35 39.00
CA VAL A 54 25.89 9.17 38.62
C VAL A 54 26.93 9.55 37.56
N PRO A 55 28.22 9.64 37.92
CA PRO A 55 29.29 9.98 36.98
C PRO A 55 29.36 8.99 35.80
N GLY A 56 29.60 9.51 34.59
CA GLY A 56 29.74 8.70 33.37
C GLY A 56 28.42 8.25 32.73
N THR A 57 27.28 8.68 33.27
CA THR A 57 25.98 8.55 32.60
C THR A 57 25.83 9.62 31.52
N GLU A 58 25.18 9.28 30.41
CA GLU A 58 25.07 10.14 29.24
C GLU A 58 23.69 9.96 28.58
N SER A 59 23.19 11.04 27.98
CA SER A 59 21.93 11.02 27.24
C SER A 59 22.23 10.75 25.76
N THR A 60 22.10 9.49 25.35
CA THR A 60 22.40 9.06 23.97
C THR A 60 21.31 8.15 23.43
N VAL A 61 21.17 8.14 22.10
CA VAL A 61 20.30 7.19 21.40
C VAL A 61 21.18 6.26 20.58
N GLU A 62 21.07 4.96 20.86
CA GLU A 62 21.83 3.89 20.22
C GLU A 62 20.86 2.97 19.44
N GLU A 63 21.07 2.80 18.14
CA GLU A 63 20.33 1.82 17.33
C GLU A 63 21.10 0.50 17.30
N LEU A 64 20.45 -0.59 17.71
CA LEU A 64 21.00 -1.94 17.75
C LEU A 64 20.39 -2.77 16.61
N THR A 65 21.24 -3.21 15.68
CA THR A 65 20.88 -4.22 14.68
C THR A 65 21.33 -5.60 15.14
N CYS A 66 20.40 -6.52 15.31
CA CYS A 66 20.66 -7.89 15.74
C CYS A 66 21.24 -8.72 14.58
N LEU A 67 22.37 -9.41 14.82
CA LEU A 67 23.09 -10.17 13.79
C LEU A 67 23.11 -11.67 14.04
N ALA A 68 23.19 -12.09 15.31
CA ALA A 68 23.14 -13.50 15.67
C ALA A 68 22.62 -13.66 17.10
N THR A 69 21.92 -14.77 17.36
CA THR A 69 21.52 -15.15 18.71
C THR A 69 21.80 -16.63 18.93
N TRP A 70 22.22 -16.99 20.14
CA TRP A 70 22.34 -18.38 20.56
C TRP A 70 22.03 -18.50 22.05
N LYS A 71 21.89 -19.73 22.51
CA LYS A 71 21.62 -20.05 23.91
C LYS A 71 22.69 -21.03 24.37
N ASP A 72 23.26 -20.77 25.54
CA ASP A 72 24.17 -21.68 26.22
C ASP A 72 23.76 -21.80 27.69
N GLY A 73 23.40 -23.00 28.13
CA GLY A 73 22.80 -23.24 29.44
C GLY A 73 21.54 -22.39 29.71
N ASN A 74 21.59 -21.54 30.73
CA ASN A 74 20.51 -20.59 31.08
C ASN A 74 20.72 -19.19 30.50
N ALA A 75 21.94 -18.88 30.07
CA ALA A 75 22.28 -17.62 29.45
C ALA A 75 21.88 -17.62 27.97
N ARG A 76 21.44 -16.46 27.49
CA ARG A 76 21.22 -16.25 26.06
C ARG A 76 22.14 -15.14 25.60
N TYR A 77 22.65 -15.31 24.40
CA TYR A 77 23.61 -14.41 23.82
C TYR A 77 23.01 -13.76 22.57
N LEU A 78 23.33 -12.50 22.38
CA LEU A 78 22.98 -11.70 21.22
C LEU A 78 24.24 -10.97 20.79
N VAL A 79 24.51 -11.00 19.49
CA VAL A 79 25.53 -10.18 18.88
C VAL A 79 24.86 -9.19 17.96
N GLY A 80 25.27 -7.93 18.04
CA GLY A 80 24.68 -6.88 17.24
C GLY A 80 25.62 -5.75 16.91
N LEU A 81 25.19 -4.95 15.94
CA LEU A 81 25.82 -3.73 15.52
C LEU A 81 25.11 -2.56 16.21
N VAL A 82 25.84 -1.83 17.06
CA VAL A 82 25.38 -0.62 17.73
C VAL A 82 25.83 0.58 16.93
N THR A 83 24.88 1.38 16.48
CA THR A 83 25.13 2.63 15.78
C THR A 83 24.68 3.81 16.64
N HIS A 84 25.62 4.72 16.92
CA HIS A 84 25.37 5.99 17.59
C HIS A 84 26.28 7.08 17.00
N HIS A 85 26.00 8.36 17.27
CA HIS A 85 26.72 9.49 16.67
C HIS A 85 28.25 9.42 16.84
N HIS A 86 28.74 8.88 17.96
CA HIS A 86 30.17 8.77 18.25
C HIS A 86 30.87 7.50 17.72
N ALA A 87 30.15 6.57 17.06
CA ALA A 87 30.69 5.26 16.70
C ALA A 87 31.22 5.30 15.26
N THR A 88 32.51 5.51 15.12
CA THR A 88 33.15 5.71 13.79
C THR A 88 33.80 4.44 13.27
N SER A 89 34.25 3.56 14.17
CA SER A 89 34.96 2.32 13.83
C SER A 89 34.11 1.06 14.03
N ASN A 90 34.47 -0.03 13.34
CA ASN A 90 33.82 -1.33 13.55
C ASN A 90 34.05 -1.87 14.97
N GLU A 91 35.20 -1.57 15.57
CA GLU A 91 35.54 -1.99 16.94
C GLU A 91 34.60 -1.38 18.00
N GLU A 92 34.13 -0.15 17.75
CA GLU A 92 33.16 0.52 18.62
C GLU A 92 31.73 0.00 18.42
N ARG A 93 31.38 -0.34 17.18
CA ARG A 93 30.02 -0.70 16.77
C ARG A 93 29.65 -2.13 17.09
N TYR A 94 30.55 -3.08 16.95
CA TYR A 94 30.23 -4.49 17.22
C TYR A 94 30.20 -4.75 18.72
N ARG A 95 29.06 -5.25 19.21
CA ARG A 95 28.84 -5.53 20.64
C ARG A 95 28.20 -6.89 20.83
N CYS A 96 28.54 -7.50 21.96
CA CYS A 96 27.98 -8.75 22.41
C CYS A 96 27.15 -8.47 23.66
N PHE A 97 26.05 -9.20 23.78
CA PHE A 97 25.07 -9.05 24.83
C PHE A 97 24.78 -10.42 25.42
N VAL A 98 24.78 -10.52 26.75
CA VAL A 98 24.26 -11.68 27.47
C VAL A 98 23.01 -11.25 28.19
N TYR A 99 21.96 -12.05 28.08
CA TYR A 99 20.71 -11.77 28.74
C TYR A 99 20.09 -13.00 29.38
N GLU A 100 19.51 -12.76 30.56
CA GLU A 100 18.85 -13.77 31.37
C GLU A 100 17.47 -13.27 31.74
N LYS A 101 16.50 -14.19 31.75
CA LYS A 101 15.15 -13.88 32.20
C LYS A 101 15.13 -14.07 33.72
N ILE A 102 14.86 -13.01 34.47
CA ILE A 102 14.67 -13.11 35.91
C ILE A 102 13.36 -13.86 36.14
N GLN A 103 13.41 -14.95 36.91
CA GLN A 103 12.19 -15.59 37.38
C GLN A 103 11.60 -14.69 38.47
N PRO A 104 10.29 -14.37 38.41
CA PRO A 104 9.67 -13.62 39.49
C PRO A 104 9.85 -14.42 40.78
N SER A 105 10.58 -13.84 41.74
CA SER A 105 10.78 -14.46 43.04
C SER A 105 9.41 -14.63 43.71
N MET A 106 9.23 -15.79 44.36
CA MET A 106 8.02 -16.19 45.08
C MET A 106 7.60 -15.10 46.08
N GLY A 107 6.73 -14.17 45.68
CA GLY A 107 6.26 -13.07 46.54
C GLY A 107 5.87 -11.77 45.81
N GLY A 108 6.28 -11.56 44.56
CA GLY A 108 5.89 -10.37 43.79
C GLY A 108 4.85 -10.68 42.71
N ALA A 109 3.63 -10.14 42.84
CA ALA A 109 2.52 -10.34 41.91
C ALA A 109 2.67 -9.60 40.55
N SER A 110 3.88 -9.44 40.02
CA SER A 110 4.09 -8.91 38.67
C SER A 110 4.36 -10.05 37.70
N LYS A 111 3.48 -10.20 36.69
CA LYS A 111 3.67 -11.10 35.55
C LYS A 111 4.64 -10.54 34.50
N ASP A 112 5.31 -9.43 34.78
CA ASP A 112 6.18 -8.77 33.82
C ASP A 112 7.51 -9.50 33.73
N ALA A 113 7.92 -9.82 32.50
CA ALA A 113 9.22 -10.42 32.27
C ALA A 113 10.29 -9.37 32.52
N GLU A 114 11.03 -9.54 33.61
CA GLU A 114 12.24 -8.78 33.91
C GLU A 114 13.45 -9.51 33.29
N TYR A 115 14.30 -8.77 32.58
CA TYR A 115 15.52 -9.31 31.97
C TYR A 115 16.74 -8.59 32.55
N LYS A 116 17.78 -9.33 32.92
CA LYS A 116 19.12 -8.76 33.11
C LYS A 116 19.87 -8.85 31.80
N LEU A 117 20.57 -7.78 31.43
CA LEU A 117 21.42 -7.69 30.26
C LEU A 117 22.82 -7.22 30.66
N ALA A 118 23.86 -7.81 30.07
CA ALA A 118 25.21 -7.29 30.09
C ALA A 118 25.70 -7.07 28.67
N GLN A 119 26.44 -5.98 28.44
CA GLN A 119 27.04 -5.60 27.15
C GLN A 119 28.57 -5.63 27.25
N SER A 120 29.23 -6.11 26.20
CA SER A 120 30.69 -6.15 26.11
C SER A 120 31.32 -4.75 25.94
N GLY A 121 32.54 -4.59 26.47
CA GLY A 121 33.34 -3.36 26.36
C GLY A 121 34.00 -3.16 25.00
N ASP A 122 34.05 -4.20 24.17
CA ASP A 122 34.62 -4.20 22.83
C ASP A 122 33.92 -5.22 21.91
N ALA A 123 34.45 -5.35 20.69
CA ALA A 123 34.03 -6.30 19.68
C ALA A 123 34.65 -7.71 19.86
N THR A 124 35.09 -8.12 21.05
CA THR A 124 35.68 -9.45 21.26
C THR A 124 34.74 -10.43 21.96
N CYS A 125 33.66 -9.94 22.58
CA CYS A 125 32.79 -10.67 23.50
C CYS A 125 33.50 -11.23 24.75
N ASN A 126 34.79 -10.95 24.96
CA ASN A 126 35.53 -11.47 26.10
C ASN A 126 35.03 -10.82 27.41
N GLY A 127 35.00 -11.60 28.49
CA GLY A 127 34.55 -11.13 29.80
C GLY A 127 33.04 -11.01 29.97
N LEU A 128 32.25 -11.56 29.04
CA LEU A 128 30.79 -11.58 29.09
C LEU A 128 30.27 -12.98 29.48
N GLU A 129 30.62 -13.42 30.69
CA GLU A 129 30.29 -14.77 31.19
C GLU A 129 28.84 -14.89 31.71
N SER A 130 28.26 -13.80 32.20
CA SER A 130 26.90 -13.76 32.73
C SER A 130 26.23 -12.42 32.48
N ALA A 131 24.92 -12.33 32.72
CA ALA A 131 24.18 -11.07 32.62
C ALA A 131 24.53 -10.06 33.74
N GLU A 132 25.41 -10.42 34.69
CA GLU A 132 25.85 -9.57 35.80
C GLU A 132 27.27 -9.02 35.63
N VAL A 133 28.00 -9.46 34.61
CA VAL A 133 29.39 -9.07 34.37
C VAL A 133 29.52 -8.55 32.94
N GLY A 134 29.86 -7.27 32.80
CA GLY A 134 30.06 -6.62 31.51
C GLY A 134 30.46 -5.16 31.67
N SER A 135 30.77 -4.50 30.55
CA SER A 135 31.11 -3.07 30.53
C SER A 135 29.91 -2.18 30.86
N ARG A 136 28.71 -2.64 30.47
CA ARG A 136 27.45 -1.98 30.78
C ARG A 136 26.44 -3.05 31.15
N ILE A 137 25.89 -2.97 32.36
CA ILE A 137 24.86 -3.90 32.85
C ILE A 137 23.53 -3.15 32.89
N MET A 138 22.46 -3.79 32.46
CA MET A 138 21.12 -3.23 32.36
C MET A 138 20.10 -4.16 33.00
N THR A 139 19.10 -3.57 33.66
CA THR A 139 17.93 -4.31 34.15
C THR A 139 16.71 -3.81 33.42
N LEU A 140 16.17 -4.65 32.53
CA LEU A 140 15.01 -4.34 31.70
C LEU A 140 13.75 -4.80 32.40
N ARG A 141 12.78 -3.90 32.47
CA ARG A 141 11.41 -4.16 32.89
C ARG A 141 10.49 -3.86 31.74
N LYS A 142 9.41 -4.63 31.62
CA LYS A 142 8.37 -4.30 30.65
C LYS A 142 7.87 -2.89 30.95
N ALA A 143 7.84 -2.03 29.94
CA ALA A 143 7.33 -0.69 30.13
C ALA A 143 5.88 -0.80 30.63
N GLN A 144 5.55 -0.05 31.69
CA GLN A 144 4.17 0.00 32.14
C GLN A 144 3.31 0.57 30.99
N PRO A 145 2.15 -0.02 30.71
CA PRO A 145 1.23 0.56 29.74
C PRO A 145 0.83 1.93 30.28
N THR A 146 1.24 2.99 29.57
CA THR A 146 0.71 4.32 29.85
C THR A 146 -0.78 4.30 29.52
N GLU A 147 -1.60 5.01 30.29
CA GLU A 147 -3.03 5.20 29.97
C GLU A 147 -3.12 6.03 28.69
N ARG A 148 -3.03 5.34 27.55
CA ARG A 148 -3.13 5.91 26.21
C ARG A 148 -4.58 5.91 25.78
N CYS A 149 -4.91 6.83 24.88
CA CYS A 149 -6.17 6.73 24.16
C CYS A 149 -6.22 5.47 23.29
N ASP A 150 -7.38 5.19 22.72
CA ASP A 150 -7.58 4.03 21.86
C ASP A 150 -8.25 4.45 20.55
N PHE A 151 -7.97 3.71 19.48
CA PHE A 151 -8.57 3.96 18.17
C PHE A 151 -10.09 3.68 18.19
N PRO A 152 -10.87 4.24 17.24
CA PRO A 152 -12.32 4.06 17.23
C PRO A 152 -12.73 2.59 17.20
N THR A 153 -13.77 2.22 17.95
CA THR A 153 -14.25 0.84 18.04
C THR A 153 -14.70 0.28 16.68
N TRP A 154 -15.34 1.11 15.85
CA TRP A 154 -15.73 0.76 14.49
C TRP A 154 -14.53 0.46 13.58
N PHE A 155 -13.39 1.13 13.81
CA PHE A 155 -12.16 0.89 13.06
C PHE A 155 -11.45 -0.40 13.51
N LYS A 156 -11.46 -0.66 14.83
CA LYS A 156 -10.85 -1.87 15.42
C LYS A 156 -11.57 -3.17 15.07
N GLY A 157 -12.88 -3.11 14.81
CA GLY A 157 -13.73 -4.28 14.56
C GLY A 157 -13.22 -5.19 13.42
N PRO A 158 -13.05 -4.67 12.19
CA PRO A 158 -12.57 -5.47 11.06
C PRO A 158 -11.12 -5.96 11.15
N LYS A 159 -10.30 -5.35 12.02
CA LYS A 159 -8.86 -5.59 12.25
C LYS A 159 -7.93 -5.36 11.04
N HIS A 160 -8.33 -5.80 9.86
CA HIS A 160 -7.55 -5.76 8.62
C HIS A 160 -8.21 -4.88 7.58
N TRP A 161 -7.58 -3.77 7.29
CA TRP A 161 -7.97 -2.82 6.26
C TRP A 161 -6.90 -2.78 5.18
N HIS A 162 -7.26 -2.38 3.98
CA HIS A 162 -6.31 -2.11 2.92
C HIS A 162 -6.71 -0.85 2.17
N ALA A 163 -5.72 -0.10 1.69
CA ALA A 163 -5.98 0.95 0.71
C ALA A 163 -6.60 0.34 -0.54
N LEU A 164 -7.42 1.10 -1.27
CA LEU A 164 -8.12 0.58 -2.46
C LEU A 164 -7.15 -0.01 -3.49
N MET A 165 -5.98 0.60 -3.71
CA MET A 165 -4.98 0.04 -4.65
C MET A 165 -4.33 -1.26 -4.20
N GLY A 166 -4.53 -1.68 -2.95
CA GLY A 166 -3.84 -2.83 -2.35
C GLY A 166 -2.33 -2.63 -2.19
N ASN A 167 -1.85 -1.39 -2.26
CA ASN A 167 -0.42 -1.04 -2.08
C ASN A 167 -0.03 -0.90 -0.60
N ALA A 168 -1.00 -0.66 0.27
CA ALA A 168 -0.81 -0.53 1.71
C ALA A 168 -1.89 -1.28 2.48
N GLY A 169 -1.49 -1.99 3.54
CA GLY A 169 -2.37 -2.63 4.50
C GLY A 169 -2.36 -1.88 5.84
N TYR A 170 -3.48 -1.87 6.54
CA TYR A 170 -3.62 -1.23 7.85
C TYR A 170 -4.20 -2.27 8.82
N VAL A 171 -3.41 -2.67 9.81
CA VAL A 171 -3.74 -3.78 10.71
C VAL A 171 -3.75 -3.30 12.14
N PHE A 172 -4.86 -3.46 12.83
CA PHE A 172 -4.97 -3.17 14.26
C PHE A 172 -4.53 -4.40 15.09
N HIS A 173 -3.65 -4.17 16.06
CA HIS A 173 -3.12 -5.19 16.97
C HIS A 173 -3.64 -4.99 18.40
N PRO A 174 -4.61 -5.80 18.86
CA PRO A 174 -5.18 -5.66 20.21
C PRO A 174 -4.19 -5.94 21.35
N SER A 175 -3.09 -6.64 21.07
CA SER A 175 -2.07 -7.00 22.07
C SER A 175 -1.35 -5.79 22.67
N ASP A 176 -1.22 -4.72 21.89
CA ASP A 176 -0.49 -3.51 22.27
C ASP A 176 -1.24 -2.22 21.90
N GLY A 177 -2.46 -2.32 21.37
CA GLY A 177 -3.28 -1.18 20.98
C GLY A 177 -2.74 -0.40 19.78
N SER A 178 -1.81 -0.98 19.00
CA SER A 178 -1.18 -0.29 17.88
C SER A 178 -1.85 -0.57 16.54
N MET A 179 -1.78 0.39 15.64
CA MET A 179 -2.08 0.24 14.23
C MET A 179 -0.77 0.10 13.44
N HIS A 180 -0.65 -0.96 12.65
CA HIS A 180 0.47 -1.18 11.75
C HIS A 180 0.08 -0.86 10.31
N ILE A 181 0.86 0.00 9.67
CA ILE A 181 0.79 0.30 8.24
C ILE A 181 1.84 -0.59 7.56
N LEU A 182 1.38 -1.47 6.68
CA LEU A 182 2.17 -2.47 5.97
C LEU A 182 2.32 -2.05 4.50
N LYS A 183 3.51 -2.26 3.93
CA LYS A 183 3.72 -2.15 2.47
C LYS A 183 3.08 -3.33 1.75
N GLN A 184 2.98 -3.21 0.43
CA GLN A 184 2.58 -4.31 -0.46
C GLN A 184 3.43 -5.57 -0.29
N SER A 185 4.69 -5.43 0.13
CA SER A 185 5.60 -6.55 0.44
C SER A 185 5.28 -7.27 1.75
N GLY A 186 4.37 -6.75 2.58
CA GLY A 186 4.01 -7.28 3.89
C GLY A 186 4.90 -6.78 5.04
N TYR A 187 5.98 -6.05 4.75
CA TYR A 187 6.81 -5.41 5.77
C TYR A 187 6.09 -4.23 6.41
N MET A 188 6.29 -4.06 7.72
CA MET A 188 5.77 -2.92 8.47
C MET A 188 6.53 -1.66 8.06
N GLU A 189 5.82 -0.67 7.55
CA GLU A 189 6.35 0.65 7.25
C GLU A 189 6.25 1.57 8.46
N THR A 190 5.08 1.58 9.10
CA THR A 190 4.80 2.49 10.21
C THR A 190 4.01 1.77 11.29
N ARG A 191 4.38 2.01 12.54
CA ARG A 191 3.60 1.64 13.72
C ARG A 191 3.04 2.92 14.35
N ALA A 192 1.75 2.95 14.64
CA ALA A 192 1.06 4.09 15.21
C ALA A 192 0.34 3.69 16.51
N LEU A 193 0.55 4.47 17.57
CA LEU A 193 -0.08 4.33 18.88
C LEU A 193 -0.86 5.61 19.17
N CYS A 194 -2.11 5.50 19.62
CA CYS A 194 -2.89 6.67 20.00
C CYS A 194 -2.26 7.33 21.23
N GLU A 195 -1.97 8.64 21.16
CA GLU A 195 -1.41 9.39 22.29
C GLU A 195 -2.46 10.32 22.90
N GLN A 196 -3.14 11.10 22.06
CA GLN A 196 -4.15 12.06 22.48
C GLN A 196 -5.31 12.14 21.48
N ILE A 197 -6.55 12.25 21.96
CA ILE A 197 -7.72 12.52 21.13
C ILE A 197 -8.04 14.02 21.21
N ASN A 198 -8.04 14.70 20.06
CA ASN A 198 -8.36 16.12 19.98
C ASN A 198 -9.85 16.35 19.68
N LYS A 199 -10.46 15.46 18.88
CA LYS A 199 -11.88 15.52 18.50
C LYS A 199 -12.40 14.12 18.26
N GLN A 200 -13.62 13.82 18.72
CA GLN A 200 -14.29 12.55 18.46
C GLN A 200 -15.80 12.74 18.32
N THR A 201 -16.35 12.24 17.24
CA THR A 201 -17.78 12.12 16.94
C THR A 201 -18.08 10.67 16.53
N GLU A 202 -19.33 10.37 16.17
CA GLU A 202 -19.69 9.03 15.69
C GLU A 202 -18.99 8.65 14.37
N ASP A 203 -18.77 9.65 13.51
CA ASP A 203 -18.24 9.46 12.15
C ASP A 203 -16.82 10.00 11.94
N GLU A 204 -16.24 10.69 12.93
CA GLU A 204 -14.93 11.32 12.80
C GLU A 204 -14.14 11.21 14.10
N MET A 205 -12.84 10.90 14.01
CA MET A 205 -11.92 11.00 15.14
C MET A 205 -10.61 11.63 14.69
N GLN A 206 -10.23 12.75 15.33
CA GLN A 206 -8.92 13.37 15.22
C GLN A 206 -8.07 13.02 16.43
N ALA A 207 -6.90 12.46 16.20
CA ALA A 207 -5.96 12.06 17.23
C ALA A 207 -4.52 12.40 16.87
N VAL A 208 -3.73 12.70 17.88
CA VAL A 208 -2.27 12.67 17.80
C VAL A 208 -1.84 11.24 18.07
N VAL A 209 -1.04 10.68 17.16
CA VAL A 209 -0.46 9.35 17.31
C VAL A 209 1.05 9.46 17.51
N HIS A 210 1.59 8.64 18.39
CA HIS A 210 3.01 8.33 18.42
C HIS A 210 3.32 7.36 17.28
N TYR A 211 4.11 7.80 16.31
CA TYR A 211 4.48 6.99 15.16
C TYR A 211 5.91 6.45 15.28
N THR A 212 6.17 5.33 14.62
CA THR A 212 7.50 4.78 14.44
C THR A 212 7.64 4.30 13.00
N THR A 213 8.61 4.85 12.26
CA THR A 213 8.94 4.48 10.87
C THR A 213 10.44 4.22 10.78
N GLY A 214 10.85 3.02 10.39
CA GLY A 214 12.24 2.59 10.61
C GLY A 214 12.54 2.55 12.11
N CYS A 215 13.60 3.25 12.51
CA CYS A 215 13.95 3.53 13.92
C CYS A 215 13.75 5.02 14.30
N LYS A 216 12.96 5.76 13.52
CA LYS A 216 12.58 7.14 13.85
C LYS A 216 11.19 7.14 14.46
N SER A 217 11.03 7.86 15.55
CA SER A 217 9.75 8.08 16.22
C SER A 217 9.46 9.56 16.42
N GLY A 218 8.19 9.85 16.71
CA GLY A 218 7.70 11.20 16.97
C GLY A 218 6.18 11.20 17.01
N PHE A 219 5.58 12.35 16.78
CA PHE A 219 4.13 12.52 16.78
C PHE A 219 3.62 12.89 15.40
N MET A 220 2.43 12.45 15.04
CA MET A 220 1.74 12.94 13.84
C MET A 220 0.24 13.04 14.11
N CYS A 221 -0.41 13.99 13.46
CA CYS A 221 -1.86 14.09 13.52
C CYS A 221 -2.51 13.15 12.51
N MET A 222 -3.55 12.46 12.94
CA MET A 222 -4.38 11.61 12.08
C MET A 222 -5.85 11.96 12.26
N ILE A 223 -6.61 11.94 11.16
CA ILE A 223 -8.07 11.94 11.21
C ILE A 223 -8.58 10.65 10.57
N PHE A 224 -9.51 10.01 11.27
CA PHE A 224 -10.25 8.83 10.84
C PHE A 224 -11.69 9.25 10.56
N TYR A 225 -12.19 8.96 9.36
CA TYR A 225 -13.58 9.17 8.97
C TYR A 225 -14.25 7.83 8.76
N ARG A 226 -15.37 7.59 9.44
CA ARG A 226 -16.27 6.48 9.17
C ARG A 226 -17.16 6.87 8.01
N ARG A 227 -17.07 6.15 6.89
CA ARG A 227 -17.90 6.40 5.70
C ARG A 227 -19.02 5.40 5.54
N ASP A 228 -18.72 4.15 5.86
CA ASP A 228 -19.67 3.05 5.89
C ASP A 228 -19.22 2.02 6.95
N THR A 229 -19.92 0.92 7.08
CA THR A 229 -19.60 -0.20 7.98
C THR A 229 -18.22 -0.80 7.70
N TYR A 230 -17.86 -0.92 6.41
CA TYR A 230 -16.60 -1.51 5.95
C TYR A 230 -15.72 -0.54 5.17
N VAL A 231 -16.07 0.75 5.16
CA VAL A 231 -15.36 1.80 4.43
C VAL A 231 -14.97 2.92 5.39
N ALA A 232 -13.69 3.26 5.39
CA ALA A 232 -13.14 4.34 6.17
C ALA A 232 -12.24 5.22 5.30
N GLU A 233 -12.07 6.48 5.67
CA GLU A 233 -11.00 7.31 5.14
C GLU A 233 -10.06 7.74 6.24
N ILE A 234 -8.78 7.88 5.91
CA ILE A 234 -7.79 8.44 6.82
C ILE A 234 -7.03 9.59 6.18
N GLN A 235 -6.68 10.58 6.99
CA GLN A 235 -5.73 11.64 6.65
C GLN A 235 -4.57 11.59 7.63
N MET A 236 -3.33 11.66 7.14
CA MET A 236 -2.11 11.56 7.94
C MET A 236 -1.25 12.80 7.70
N GLY A 237 -0.87 13.47 8.78
CA GLY A 237 -0.02 14.66 8.75
C GLY A 237 1.46 14.37 8.57
N LYS A 238 2.24 15.45 8.59
CA LYS A 238 3.69 15.37 8.68
C LYS A 238 4.12 15.07 10.13
N PRO A 239 5.26 14.37 10.31
CA PRO A 239 5.86 14.21 11.63
C PRO A 239 6.20 15.51 12.34
N ALA A 240 5.96 15.54 13.65
CA ALA A 240 6.38 16.55 14.60
C ALA A 240 7.17 15.90 15.76
N SER A 241 8.03 16.69 16.42
CA SER A 241 8.81 16.24 17.57
C SER A 241 8.04 16.33 18.89
N ARG A 242 7.03 17.21 18.97
CA ARG A 242 6.21 17.47 20.14
C ARG A 242 4.75 17.12 19.87
N VAL A 243 4.01 16.77 20.92
CA VAL A 243 2.59 16.35 20.83
C VAL A 243 1.72 17.51 20.35
N GLU A 244 1.95 18.69 20.92
CA GLU A 244 1.23 19.93 20.66
C GLU A 244 1.39 20.45 19.22
N ASP A 245 2.53 20.17 18.60
CA ASP A 245 2.83 20.64 17.24
C ASP A 245 2.24 19.72 16.16
N ALA A 246 1.88 18.48 16.51
CA ALA A 246 1.50 17.45 15.56
C ALA A 246 0.25 17.82 14.73
N CYS A 247 -0.75 18.43 15.36
CA CYS A 247 -1.98 18.89 14.70
C CYS A 247 -1.97 20.40 14.37
N ALA A 248 -0.83 21.09 14.51
CA ALA A 248 -0.71 22.48 14.08
C ALA A 248 -0.76 22.58 12.54
N LEU A 249 -1.18 23.73 12.01
CA LEU A 249 -1.42 23.93 10.56
C LEU A 249 -0.21 23.61 9.68
N ASP A 250 1.02 23.81 10.18
CA ASP A 250 2.25 23.51 9.44
C ASP A 250 2.48 22.01 9.22
N HIS A 251 1.98 21.18 10.14
CA HIS A 251 2.09 19.72 10.11
C HIS A 251 0.81 19.07 9.59
N PHE A 252 -0.35 19.72 9.78
CA PHE A 252 -1.65 19.18 9.47
C PHE A 252 -2.61 20.23 8.90
N ASP A 253 -2.64 20.33 7.58
CA ASP A 253 -3.64 21.10 6.83
C ASP A 253 -4.65 20.15 6.18
N THR A 254 -5.86 20.09 6.74
CA THR A 254 -6.95 19.20 6.29
C THR A 254 -7.30 19.39 4.81
N SER A 255 -7.08 20.59 4.26
CA SER A 255 -7.40 20.91 2.87
C SER A 255 -6.35 20.40 1.88
N LYS A 256 -5.10 20.22 2.34
CA LYS A 256 -3.97 19.79 1.50
C LYS A 256 -3.65 18.31 1.63
N ILE A 257 -3.99 17.70 2.76
CA ILE A 257 -3.66 16.29 3.02
C ILE A 257 -4.64 15.39 2.25
N PRO A 258 -4.14 14.46 1.43
CA PRO A 258 -5.01 13.56 0.67
C PRO A 258 -5.74 12.59 1.59
N HIS A 259 -6.95 12.22 1.19
CA HIS A 259 -7.70 11.15 1.84
C HIS A 259 -7.21 9.82 1.29
N VAL A 260 -6.88 8.89 2.18
CA VAL A 260 -6.64 7.49 1.81
C VAL A 260 -7.90 6.71 2.14
N THR A 261 -8.53 6.14 1.12
CA THR A 261 -9.73 5.32 1.29
C THR A 261 -9.33 3.88 1.63
N LEU A 262 -9.92 3.36 2.71
CA LEU A 262 -9.67 2.03 3.25
C LEU A 262 -10.91 1.16 3.11
N LEU A 263 -10.69 -0.08 2.71
CA LEU A 263 -11.71 -1.12 2.66
C LEU A 263 -11.35 -2.25 3.62
N ALA A 264 -12.33 -2.71 4.40
CA ALA A 264 -12.16 -3.86 5.28
C ALA A 264 -11.96 -5.15 4.45
N THR A 265 -11.02 -5.99 4.87
CA THR A 265 -10.68 -7.22 4.12
C THR A 265 -11.85 -8.22 4.11
N ASN A 266 -12.67 -8.21 5.16
CA ASN A 266 -13.85 -9.06 5.34
C ASN A 266 -15.16 -8.36 4.94
N ALA A 267 -15.11 -7.29 4.14
CA ALA A 267 -16.29 -6.58 3.68
C ALA A 267 -17.21 -7.49 2.87
N SER A 268 -18.48 -7.56 3.25
CA SER A 268 -19.53 -8.15 2.42
C SER A 268 -19.90 -7.20 1.28
N PRO A 269 -20.26 -7.70 0.09
CA PRO A 269 -20.84 -6.86 -0.95
C PRO A 269 -22.15 -6.20 -0.48
N ASP A 270 -22.41 -4.99 -0.96
CA ASP A 270 -23.63 -4.23 -0.73
C ASP A 270 -24.19 -3.68 -2.05
N LYS A 271 -25.46 -3.27 -2.05
CA LYS A 271 -26.14 -2.72 -3.22
C LYS A 271 -25.56 -1.35 -3.60
N CYS A 272 -25.22 -1.17 -4.88
CA CYS A 272 -24.83 0.12 -5.43
C CYS A 272 -26.05 1.08 -5.50
N LEU A 273 -25.88 2.32 -5.01
CA LEU A 273 -26.92 3.36 -4.97
C LEU A 273 -27.19 3.97 -6.35
N MET A 274 -26.24 3.84 -7.27
CA MET A 274 -26.40 4.23 -8.66
C MET A 274 -26.67 3.01 -9.52
N ASP A 275 -27.61 3.14 -10.45
CA ASP A 275 -27.79 2.23 -11.58
C ASP A 275 -27.64 2.99 -12.89
N GLY A 276 -26.96 2.38 -13.86
CA GLY A 276 -26.80 2.99 -15.16
C GLY A 276 -25.60 2.52 -15.96
N SER A 277 -25.58 2.91 -17.22
CA SER A 277 -24.49 2.65 -18.16
C SER A 277 -23.78 3.96 -18.50
N TYR A 278 -22.46 4.00 -18.34
CA TYR A 278 -21.63 5.17 -18.56
C TYR A 278 -20.47 4.85 -19.49
N ARG A 279 -20.03 5.82 -20.28
CA ARG A 279 -18.82 5.69 -21.12
C ARG A 279 -17.66 6.35 -20.41
N ILE A 280 -16.54 5.65 -20.30
CA ILE A 280 -15.30 6.16 -19.71
C ILE A 280 -14.12 5.86 -20.64
N ARG A 281 -12.99 6.51 -20.41
CA ARG A 281 -11.73 6.25 -21.12
C ARG A 281 -10.66 5.84 -20.14
N GLY A 282 -9.90 4.78 -20.45
CA GLY A 282 -8.77 4.32 -19.64
C GLY A 282 -9.01 3.02 -18.88
N ARG A 283 -7.99 2.59 -18.12
CA ARG A 283 -8.03 1.37 -17.30
C ARG A 283 -8.29 1.73 -15.84
N ILE A 284 -9.14 0.95 -15.17
CA ILE A 284 -9.59 1.21 -13.80
C ILE A 284 -8.68 0.55 -12.75
N GLY A 285 -7.78 -0.36 -13.14
CA GLY A 285 -6.82 -0.95 -12.21
C GLY A 285 -5.37 -0.88 -12.66
N PRO A 286 -4.43 -1.24 -11.76
CA PRO A 286 -3.04 -1.45 -12.13
C PRO A 286 -3.00 -2.45 -13.29
N PRO A 287 -2.01 -2.37 -14.20
CA PRO A 287 -1.90 -3.31 -15.30
C PRO A 287 -1.62 -4.70 -14.71
N TYR A 288 -2.67 -5.46 -14.42
CA TYR A 288 -2.49 -6.87 -14.17
C TYR A 288 -1.97 -7.45 -15.48
N MET A 289 -0.75 -7.98 -15.41
CA MET A 289 -0.09 -8.69 -16.50
C MET A 289 -1.07 -9.76 -17.00
N SER A 290 -1.74 -9.49 -18.12
CA SER A 290 -2.40 -10.56 -18.86
C SER A 290 -1.33 -11.61 -19.13
N SER A 291 -1.59 -12.81 -18.60
CA SER A 291 -1.01 -14.09 -19.00
C SER A 291 0.27 -13.97 -19.83
N ARG A 292 1.42 -14.10 -19.16
CA ARG A 292 2.72 -14.40 -19.80
C ARG A 292 2.45 -15.36 -20.95
N HIS A 293 2.54 -14.87 -22.19
CA HIS A 293 2.33 -15.67 -23.39
C HIS A 293 3.02 -17.02 -23.19
N LYS A 294 2.24 -18.08 -23.33
CA LYS A 294 2.72 -19.47 -23.42
C LYS A 294 3.68 -19.49 -24.62
N ARG A 295 4.96 -19.18 -24.39
CA ARG A 295 6.01 -19.33 -25.40
C ARG A 295 6.10 -20.81 -25.64
N GLY A 296 5.58 -21.24 -26.78
CA GLY A 296 5.72 -22.60 -27.27
C GLY A 296 7.20 -22.99 -27.21
N HIS A 297 7.48 -24.07 -26.48
CA HIS A 297 8.75 -24.75 -26.58
C HIS A 297 8.85 -25.35 -27.98
N ALA A 298 9.64 -24.72 -28.85
CA ALA A 298 10.23 -25.39 -29.99
C ALA A 298 11.69 -25.67 -29.64
N HIS A 299 11.98 -26.94 -29.38
CA HIS A 299 13.33 -27.45 -29.27
C HIS A 299 14.06 -27.23 -30.59
N HIS A 300 15.19 -26.52 -30.57
CA HIS A 300 16.25 -26.78 -31.53
C HIS A 300 17.60 -26.83 -30.82
N HIS A 301 18.13 -28.04 -30.79
CA HIS A 301 19.53 -28.36 -30.56
C HIS A 301 20.42 -27.58 -31.54
N HIS A 302 21.45 -26.91 -31.03
CA HIS A 302 22.76 -27.05 -31.64
C HIS A 302 23.86 -26.89 -30.60
N ASP A 303 24.73 -27.88 -30.58
CA ASP A 303 25.84 -28.06 -29.68
C ASP A 303 27.09 -27.32 -30.20
N THR A 304 27.98 -27.00 -29.26
CA THR A 304 29.45 -26.85 -29.34
C THR A 304 30.12 -25.50 -29.00
N TYR A 305 30.81 -25.54 -27.84
CA TYR A 305 32.13 -25.00 -27.46
C TYR A 305 32.52 -23.53 -27.75
N HIS A 306 32.70 -22.73 -26.67
CA HIS A 306 34.03 -22.32 -26.16
C HIS A 306 33.96 -21.49 -24.85
N ARG A 307 34.92 -21.75 -23.95
CA ARG A 307 35.21 -21.08 -22.67
C ARG A 307 35.44 -19.56 -22.77
N ARG A 308 34.98 -18.78 -21.79
CA ARG A 308 35.82 -17.92 -20.91
C ARG A 308 35.03 -17.30 -19.74
N HIS A 309 35.69 -17.25 -18.59
CA HIS A 309 35.32 -16.54 -17.36
C HIS A 309 35.19 -15.02 -17.57
N GLY A 310 34.27 -14.39 -16.83
CA GLY A 310 34.20 -12.93 -16.67
C GLY A 310 33.17 -12.52 -15.62
N THR A 311 33.62 -12.31 -14.39
CA THR A 311 32.91 -11.69 -13.26
C THR A 311 32.83 -10.17 -13.43
N LEU A 312 31.64 -9.56 -13.45
CA LEU A 312 31.39 -8.13 -13.18
C LEU A 312 29.94 -8.00 -12.66
N SER A 313 29.65 -7.60 -11.40
CA SER A 313 29.86 -6.29 -10.75
C SER A 313 29.19 -5.13 -11.50
N PHE A 314 28.01 -4.71 -11.04
CA PHE A 314 27.48 -3.38 -11.31
C PHE A 314 27.23 -2.63 -10.01
N ARG A 315 28.03 -1.59 -9.83
CA ARG A 315 28.01 -0.59 -8.78
C ARG A 315 27.26 0.61 -9.36
N ASN A 316 26.24 1.10 -8.67
CA ASN A 316 25.59 2.37 -8.98
C ASN A 316 26.57 3.51 -8.68
N SER A 317 26.66 4.51 -9.57
CA SER A 317 27.29 5.79 -9.27
C SER A 317 26.26 6.92 -9.40
N GLU A 318 26.20 7.71 -8.33
CA GLU A 318 25.45 8.95 -8.19
C GLU A 318 26.04 10.10 -9.04
N GLU A 319 25.23 11.15 -9.13
CA GLU A 319 25.43 12.43 -9.82
C GLU A 319 26.68 13.23 -9.42
N SER A 320 27.21 14.01 -10.36
CA SER A 320 27.73 15.35 -10.06
C SER A 320 27.74 16.27 -11.28
N GLU A 321 27.39 17.52 -11.02
CA GLU A 321 27.13 18.65 -11.93
C GLU A 321 28.38 19.38 -12.49
N GLN A 322 28.15 20.13 -13.58
CA GLN A 322 28.75 21.44 -13.99
C GLN A 322 29.91 21.57 -15.02
N LEU A 323 29.56 22.33 -16.09
CA LEU A 323 30.24 23.37 -16.91
C LEU A 323 31.69 23.20 -17.46
N TRP A 324 31.87 23.37 -18.79
CA TRP A 324 32.47 24.56 -19.46
C TRP A 324 32.71 24.34 -20.99
N GLN A 325 32.09 25.21 -21.80
CA GLN A 325 32.52 25.91 -23.03
C GLN A 325 33.54 25.36 -24.08
N SER A 326 33.01 25.23 -25.31
CA SER A 326 33.47 25.76 -26.64
C SER A 326 34.93 25.72 -27.14
N ALA A 327 35.11 25.06 -28.31
CA ALA A 327 35.72 25.52 -29.58
C ALA A 327 35.88 24.28 -30.50
N GLY A 328 35.66 24.23 -31.82
CA GLY A 328 35.43 25.20 -32.89
C GLY A 328 36.20 24.74 -34.16
N ARG A 329 35.55 24.83 -35.34
CA ARG A 329 36.02 24.70 -36.75
C ARG A 329 35.70 23.35 -37.47
N SER A 330 35.23 23.28 -38.72
CA SER A 330 34.65 24.24 -39.70
C SER A 330 34.32 23.51 -41.03
N LEU A 331 33.14 23.81 -41.64
CA LEU A 331 32.81 23.97 -43.10
C LEU A 331 32.85 22.72 -44.03
N SER A 332 32.02 22.50 -45.07
CA SER A 332 31.12 23.34 -45.91
C SER A 332 30.15 22.46 -46.77
N PRO A 333 29.14 23.02 -47.50
CA PRO A 333 27.89 22.34 -47.94
C PRO A 333 27.58 22.30 -49.47
N ARG A 334 26.36 21.79 -49.79
CA ARG A 334 25.51 21.84 -51.02
C ARG A 334 25.67 20.66 -52.02
N HIS A 335 24.63 20.12 -52.69
CA HIS A 335 23.54 20.77 -53.44
C HIS A 335 22.30 19.87 -53.67
N ARG A 336 21.09 20.47 -53.69
CA ARG A 336 19.85 19.93 -54.31
C ARG A 336 19.91 20.07 -55.84
N ARG A 337 19.25 19.14 -56.56
CA ARG A 337 18.63 19.39 -57.87
C ARG A 337 17.22 18.79 -57.92
N ALA A 338 16.30 19.58 -58.45
CA ALA A 338 14.97 19.21 -58.91
C ALA A 338 14.93 19.43 -60.44
N ILE A 339 14.22 18.58 -61.17
CA ILE A 339 13.84 18.78 -62.58
C ILE A 339 12.40 18.28 -62.78
N SER A 340 11.61 19.10 -63.47
CA SER A 340 10.22 18.94 -63.89
C SER A 340 10.12 18.46 -65.34
N GLN A 341 9.06 17.74 -65.74
CA GLN A 341 8.29 18.00 -66.98
C GLN A 341 7.06 17.08 -67.16
N GLU A 342 5.99 17.70 -67.68
CA GLU A 342 4.68 17.15 -68.09
C GLU A 342 4.76 16.35 -69.40
N ILE A 343 3.87 15.36 -69.58
CA ILE A 343 3.28 14.94 -70.88
C ILE A 343 1.85 14.44 -70.64
N GLU A 344 0.91 14.92 -71.46
CA GLU A 344 -0.47 14.45 -71.60
C GLU A 344 -0.72 13.98 -73.06
N ILE A 345 -1.76 13.14 -73.25
CA ILE A 345 -2.57 12.83 -74.46
C ILE A 345 -2.63 11.33 -74.91
N VAL A 346 -3.72 10.68 -74.49
CA VAL A 346 -4.78 9.87 -75.18
C VAL A 346 -4.50 9.08 -76.48
N GLU A 347 -4.78 7.77 -76.50
CA GLU A 347 -5.84 7.05 -77.30
C GLU A 347 -5.81 5.51 -77.10
N ASP A 348 -6.98 4.93 -76.78
CA ASP A 348 -7.37 3.49 -76.82
C ASP A 348 -7.49 2.98 -78.30
N PRO A 349 -7.63 1.67 -78.68
CA PRO A 349 -8.48 0.65 -78.01
C PRO A 349 -8.10 -0.87 -78.15
N VAL A 350 -8.98 -1.71 -77.58
CA VAL A 350 -9.33 -3.12 -77.89
C VAL A 350 -8.60 -4.26 -77.15
N GLY A 351 -9.30 -4.84 -76.15
CA GLY A 351 -9.79 -6.23 -76.28
C GLY A 351 -9.18 -7.34 -75.42
N THR A 352 -10.04 -7.87 -74.53
CA THR A 352 -10.18 -9.29 -74.07
C THR A 352 -9.39 -9.79 -72.85
N GLY A 353 -10.16 -10.28 -71.84
CA GLY A 353 -9.84 -11.55 -71.18
C GLY A 353 -9.50 -11.55 -69.67
N THR A 354 -10.54 -11.69 -68.84
CA THR A 354 -10.65 -12.56 -67.64
C THR A 354 -9.68 -12.48 -66.45
N ASP A 355 -10.30 -12.29 -65.27
CA ASP A 355 -9.98 -12.78 -63.92
C ASP A 355 -8.72 -12.27 -63.19
N ILE A 356 -8.92 -11.20 -62.42
CA ILE A 356 -8.04 -10.84 -61.28
C ILE A 356 -8.81 -11.17 -60.00
N GLU A 357 -8.32 -12.16 -59.25
CA GLU A 357 -8.70 -12.39 -57.86
C GLU A 357 -8.48 -11.11 -57.04
N VAL A 358 -9.58 -10.41 -56.74
CA VAL A 358 -9.59 -9.32 -55.78
C VAL A 358 -9.45 -9.93 -54.39
N ARG A 359 -8.20 -9.98 -53.93
CA ARG A 359 -7.81 -10.28 -52.54
C ARG A 359 -8.67 -9.45 -51.60
N SER A 360 -9.44 -10.15 -50.76
CA SER A 360 -10.42 -9.63 -49.82
C SER A 360 -9.91 -8.40 -49.06
N LYS A 361 -10.79 -7.40 -49.03
CA LYS A 361 -10.75 -6.15 -48.29
C LYS A 361 -10.29 -6.39 -46.84
N ARG A 362 -9.14 -5.78 -46.52
CA ARG A 362 -8.47 -5.67 -45.20
C ARG A 362 -9.36 -5.99 -43.99
N ASP A 363 -8.90 -6.95 -43.19
CA ASP A 363 -9.27 -7.12 -41.79
C ASP A 363 -9.32 -5.76 -41.07
N SER A 364 -10.40 -5.54 -40.32
CA SER A 364 -10.47 -4.43 -39.37
C SER A 364 -9.28 -4.49 -38.41
N PRO A 365 -8.66 -3.36 -38.04
CA PRO A 365 -7.59 -3.39 -37.06
C PRO A 365 -8.13 -3.95 -35.74
N GLY A 366 -7.56 -5.06 -35.28
CA GLY A 366 -7.94 -5.70 -34.03
C GLY A 366 -7.97 -4.70 -32.87
N CYS A 367 -9.05 -4.72 -32.08
CA CYS A 367 -9.25 -3.88 -30.89
C CYS A 367 -8.06 -4.06 -29.93
N THR A 368 -7.16 -3.07 -29.91
CA THR A 368 -6.03 -3.07 -28.96
C THR A 368 -6.45 -2.30 -27.73
N ILE A 369 -6.68 -3.00 -26.61
CA ILE A 369 -7.10 -2.40 -25.33
C ILE A 369 -5.92 -1.62 -24.72
N ASN A 370 -5.87 -0.31 -24.98
CA ASN A 370 -4.86 0.60 -24.43
C ASN A 370 -5.48 1.61 -23.45
N TYR A 371 -4.67 2.50 -22.89
CA TYR A 371 -5.11 3.53 -21.93
C TYR A 371 -6.06 4.59 -22.54
N ASN A 372 -6.24 4.60 -23.85
CA ASN A 372 -7.16 5.49 -24.56
C ASN A 372 -8.44 4.78 -25.02
N SER A 373 -8.58 3.47 -24.79
CA SER A 373 -9.75 2.73 -25.24
C SER A 373 -11.00 3.21 -24.49
N ASN A 374 -12.07 3.47 -25.24
CA ASN A 374 -13.40 3.69 -24.65
C ASN A 374 -13.87 2.39 -23.99
N ARG A 375 -14.34 2.49 -22.76
CA ARG A 375 -14.96 1.41 -21.99
C ARG A 375 -16.36 1.80 -21.55
N ARG A 376 -17.21 0.81 -21.32
CA ARG A 376 -18.56 0.96 -20.81
C ARG A 376 -18.59 0.44 -19.37
N LEU A 377 -18.91 1.35 -18.44
CA LEU A 377 -19.12 1.08 -17.03
C LEU A 377 -20.62 0.87 -16.79
N ARG A 378 -21.04 -0.31 -16.36
CA ARG A 378 -22.43 -0.63 -16.01
C ARG A 378 -22.50 -0.84 -14.50
N ILE A 379 -23.17 0.05 -13.79
CA ILE A 379 -23.35 -0.05 -12.34
C ILE A 379 -24.76 -0.60 -12.10
N GLY A 380 -24.90 -1.67 -11.32
CA GLY A 380 -26.20 -2.17 -10.89
C GLY A 380 -27.05 -2.84 -11.99
N CYS A 381 -26.53 -3.01 -13.21
CA CYS A 381 -27.32 -3.49 -14.35
C CYS A 381 -27.48 -5.01 -14.42
N THR A 382 -26.41 -5.76 -14.13
CA THR A 382 -26.46 -7.24 -14.15
C THR A 382 -26.98 -7.76 -12.82
N ARG A 383 -26.44 -7.22 -11.73
CA ARG A 383 -26.92 -7.39 -10.36
C ARG A 383 -26.79 -6.07 -9.62
N HIS A 384 -27.61 -5.88 -8.59
CA HIS A 384 -27.64 -4.63 -7.82
C HIS A 384 -26.35 -4.32 -7.05
N ASP A 385 -25.51 -5.31 -6.79
CA ASP A 385 -24.23 -5.22 -6.08
C ASP A 385 -23.00 -5.25 -7.01
N VAL A 386 -23.22 -5.35 -8.32
CA VAL A 386 -22.16 -5.56 -9.32
C VAL A 386 -21.96 -4.33 -10.20
N ILE A 387 -20.70 -4.09 -10.52
CA ILE A 387 -20.24 -3.12 -11.50
C ILE A 387 -19.45 -3.86 -12.58
N ASP A 388 -19.97 -3.84 -13.80
CA ASP A 388 -19.34 -4.45 -14.96
C ASP A 388 -18.59 -3.39 -15.78
N MET A 389 -17.38 -3.73 -16.18
CA MET A 389 -16.53 -2.89 -17.01
C MET A 389 -16.17 -3.63 -18.28
N THR A 390 -16.78 -3.22 -19.39
CA THR A 390 -16.55 -3.88 -20.68
C THR A 390 -15.84 -2.95 -21.67
N PRO A 391 -14.84 -3.42 -22.44
CA PRO A 391 -14.28 -2.65 -23.54
C PRO A 391 -15.37 -2.38 -24.59
N SER A 392 -15.39 -1.17 -25.19
CA SER A 392 -16.39 -0.89 -26.23
C SER A 392 -16.14 -1.61 -27.56
N CYS A 393 -15.00 -2.30 -27.72
CA CYS A 393 -14.58 -2.91 -28.98
C CYS A 393 -14.24 -4.40 -28.93
N SER A 394 -14.37 -5.05 -27.76
CA SER A 394 -14.13 -6.48 -27.58
C SER A 394 -14.85 -6.97 -26.32
N ASP A 395 -15.28 -8.23 -26.31
CA ASP A 395 -15.78 -8.93 -25.12
C ASP A 395 -14.61 -9.58 -24.33
N GLU A 396 -13.38 -9.53 -24.85
CA GLU A 396 -12.19 -9.91 -24.09
C GLU A 396 -11.73 -8.76 -23.18
N GLY A 397 -11.57 -9.03 -21.88
CA GLY A 397 -11.07 -8.05 -20.91
C GLY A 397 -12.16 -7.38 -20.07
N ASP A 398 -13.29 -8.06 -19.89
CA ASP A 398 -14.32 -7.69 -18.92
C ASP A 398 -13.75 -7.76 -17.50
N GLU A 399 -13.98 -6.69 -16.73
CA GLU A 399 -13.62 -6.61 -15.31
C GLU A 399 -14.91 -6.50 -14.50
N GLU A 400 -15.02 -7.32 -13.45
CA GLU A 400 -16.16 -7.32 -12.53
C GLU A 400 -15.73 -6.78 -11.16
N TYR A 401 -16.50 -5.83 -10.64
CA TYR A 401 -16.31 -5.25 -9.32
C TYR A 401 -17.57 -5.39 -8.48
N LEU A 402 -17.41 -5.63 -7.19
CA LEU A 402 -18.48 -5.69 -6.21
C LEU A 402 -18.51 -4.41 -5.38
N CYS A 403 -19.67 -3.81 -5.26
CA CYS A 403 -19.90 -2.67 -4.36
C CYS A 403 -19.77 -3.11 -2.90
N HIS A 404 -19.09 -2.32 -2.06
CA HIS A 404 -18.85 -2.64 -0.64
C HIS A 404 -19.24 -1.53 0.33
N GLY A 405 -19.51 -0.33 -0.18
CA GLY A 405 -20.01 0.76 0.63
C GLY A 405 -20.17 2.03 -0.18
N GLN A 406 -20.96 2.94 0.36
CA GLN A 406 -21.34 4.17 -0.32
C GLN A 406 -21.80 5.24 0.65
N TRP A 407 -21.57 6.49 0.27
CA TRP A 407 -22.05 7.63 1.04
C TRP A 407 -22.22 8.84 0.14
N GLN A 408 -22.86 9.88 0.68
CA GLN A 408 -23.10 11.13 -0.04
C GLN A 408 -22.63 12.32 0.79
N GLU A 409 -21.82 13.20 0.18
CA GLU A 409 -21.37 14.45 0.79
C GLU A 409 -21.62 15.60 -0.19
N ASN A 410 -22.28 16.67 0.26
CA ASN A 410 -22.47 17.90 -0.53
C ASN A 410 -22.93 17.63 -1.98
N SER A 411 -23.97 16.81 -2.16
CA SER A 411 -24.52 16.35 -3.47
C SER A 411 -23.58 15.48 -4.34
N THR A 412 -22.44 15.05 -3.79
CA THR A 412 -21.51 14.14 -4.45
C THR A 412 -21.69 12.74 -3.86
N THR A 413 -21.88 11.75 -4.73
CA THR A 413 -22.05 10.34 -4.34
C THR A 413 -20.73 9.61 -4.52
N PHE A 414 -20.34 8.83 -3.51
CA PHE A 414 -19.14 8.00 -3.53
C PHE A 414 -19.53 6.54 -3.43
N ILE A 415 -18.96 5.70 -4.29
CA ILE A 415 -19.18 4.26 -4.30
C ILE A 415 -17.81 3.59 -4.26
N VAL A 416 -17.59 2.75 -3.26
CA VAL A 416 -16.38 1.93 -3.16
C VAL A 416 -16.69 0.54 -3.68
N ALA A 417 -15.90 0.10 -4.66
CA ALA A 417 -16.05 -1.21 -5.28
C ALA A 417 -14.71 -1.95 -5.31
N LYS A 418 -14.75 -3.29 -5.24
CA LYS A 418 -13.56 -4.15 -5.23
C LYS A 418 -13.65 -5.17 -6.35
N HIS A 419 -12.54 -5.38 -7.05
CA HIS A 419 -12.44 -6.38 -8.11
C HIS A 419 -12.60 -7.80 -7.57
N VAL A 420 -13.39 -8.64 -8.23
CA VAL A 420 -13.73 -10.01 -7.76
C VAL A 420 -12.50 -10.91 -7.63
N GLY A 421 -11.50 -10.74 -8.50
CA GLY A 421 -10.29 -11.56 -8.55
C GLY A 421 -9.06 -10.99 -7.83
N SER A 422 -9.15 -9.85 -7.14
CA SER A 422 -7.98 -9.24 -6.51
C SER A 422 -8.32 -8.37 -5.27
N SER A 423 -7.30 -7.86 -4.58
CA SER A 423 -7.49 -6.87 -3.51
C SER A 423 -7.66 -5.44 -4.02
N HIS A 424 -7.65 -5.26 -5.34
CA HIS A 424 -7.75 -3.95 -5.97
C HIS A 424 -9.20 -3.47 -5.93
N GLY A 425 -9.41 -2.32 -5.30
CA GLY A 425 -10.65 -1.59 -5.32
C GLY A 425 -10.48 -0.21 -5.93
N VAL A 426 -11.60 0.42 -6.19
CA VAL A 426 -11.72 1.74 -6.77
C VAL A 426 -12.80 2.53 -6.10
N CYS A 427 -12.64 3.85 -6.10
CA CYS A 427 -13.70 4.76 -5.72
C CYS A 427 -14.28 5.43 -6.95
N ILE A 428 -15.59 5.32 -7.09
CA ILE A 428 -16.38 5.98 -8.12
C ILE A 428 -17.05 7.18 -7.46
N THR A 429 -16.63 8.36 -7.87
CA THR A 429 -17.19 9.64 -7.43
C THR A 429 -18.10 10.18 -8.52
N PHE A 430 -19.35 10.45 -8.17
CA PHE A 430 -20.34 11.02 -9.07
C PHE A 430 -20.83 12.36 -8.53
N LYS A 431 -20.63 13.42 -9.31
CA LYS A 431 -21.09 14.77 -8.98
C LYS A 431 -22.04 15.26 -10.06
N GLN A 432 -23.31 15.45 -9.71
CA GLN A 432 -24.28 16.03 -10.62
C GLN A 432 -24.09 17.55 -10.70
N ASN A 433 -24.21 18.12 -11.90
CA ASN A 433 -24.16 19.56 -12.09
C ASN A 433 -25.52 20.20 -11.71
N PRO A 434 -25.55 21.51 -11.38
CA PRO A 434 -26.77 22.19 -10.95
C PRO A 434 -27.90 22.19 -11.99
N ASP A 435 -27.57 21.99 -13.26
CA ASP A 435 -28.52 21.88 -14.37
C ASP A 435 -29.34 20.57 -14.33
N GLY A 436 -28.95 19.61 -13.49
CA GLY A 436 -29.57 18.28 -13.35
C GLY A 436 -29.36 17.36 -14.56
N ALA A 437 -29.00 17.92 -15.73
CA ALA A 437 -28.85 17.22 -17.00
C ALA A 437 -27.44 16.69 -17.24
N THR A 438 -26.42 17.29 -16.60
CA THR A 438 -25.02 16.88 -16.76
C THR A 438 -24.39 16.50 -15.43
N GLY A 439 -23.28 15.77 -15.48
CA GLY A 439 -22.53 15.40 -14.29
C GLY A 439 -21.11 14.96 -14.62
N ASN A 440 -20.28 14.84 -13.60
CA ASN A 440 -18.91 14.37 -13.70
C ASN A 440 -18.77 13.05 -12.94
N LEU A 441 -18.14 12.08 -13.59
CA LEU A 441 -17.79 10.79 -13.02
C LEU A 441 -16.28 10.69 -12.94
N ILE A 442 -15.76 10.38 -11.74
CA ILE A 442 -14.35 10.17 -11.49
C ILE A 442 -14.19 8.75 -10.96
N VAL A 443 -13.33 7.95 -11.57
CA VAL A 443 -12.97 6.63 -11.05
C VAL A 443 -11.50 6.64 -10.68
N GLY A 444 -11.16 6.42 -9.42
CA GLY A 444 -9.79 6.54 -8.94
C GLY A 444 -9.43 5.57 -7.83
N ASP A 445 -8.17 5.65 -7.40
CA ASP A 445 -7.63 4.90 -6.27
C ASP A 445 -7.99 5.45 -4.88
N SER A 446 -8.61 6.63 -4.84
CA SER A 446 -9.23 7.20 -3.66
C SER A 446 -10.47 8.00 -4.04
N CYS A 447 -11.27 8.38 -3.04
CA CYS A 447 -12.48 9.16 -3.21
C CYS A 447 -12.17 10.65 -3.34
N PHE A 448 -11.88 11.07 -4.57
CA PHE A 448 -11.48 12.44 -4.89
C PHE A 448 -12.65 13.42 -4.77
N ARG A 449 -12.46 14.45 -3.91
CA ARG A 449 -13.42 15.56 -3.73
C ARG A 449 -13.14 16.76 -4.64
N SER A 450 -11.91 16.86 -5.13
CA SER A 450 -11.43 17.99 -5.92
C SER A 450 -12.09 18.04 -7.30
N ASN A 451 -12.11 19.24 -7.89
CA ASN A 451 -12.52 19.40 -9.28
C ASN A 451 -11.57 18.57 -10.18
N PRO A 452 -12.05 17.84 -11.20
CA PRO A 452 -11.21 17.12 -12.16
C PRO A 452 -9.99 17.91 -12.65
N ASN A 453 -10.13 19.23 -12.84
CA ASN A 453 -9.06 20.09 -13.34
C ASN A 453 -7.92 20.36 -12.31
N GLN A 454 -8.10 19.96 -11.05
CA GLN A 454 -7.12 20.10 -9.97
C GLN A 454 -6.43 18.78 -9.61
N LEU A 455 -6.83 17.67 -10.24
CA LEU A 455 -6.23 16.37 -10.01
C LEU A 455 -4.93 16.25 -10.80
N THR A 456 -3.92 15.66 -10.17
CA THR A 456 -2.59 15.48 -10.73
C THR A 456 -2.43 14.10 -11.35
N PRO A 457 -1.47 13.88 -12.27
CA PRO A 457 -1.20 12.55 -12.82
C PRO A 457 -0.82 11.50 -11.77
N SER A 458 -0.34 11.92 -10.60
CA SER A 458 -0.07 11.03 -9.45
C SER A 458 -1.34 10.43 -8.84
N ASP A 459 -2.48 11.09 -8.99
CA ASP A 459 -3.77 10.73 -8.38
C ASP A 459 -4.53 9.63 -9.15
N ARG A 460 -3.82 8.80 -9.93
CA ARG A 460 -4.30 7.66 -10.75
C ARG A 460 -5.84 7.55 -10.87
N HIS A 461 -6.42 8.41 -11.70
CA HIS A 461 -7.86 8.52 -11.86
C HIS A 461 -8.25 8.63 -13.33
N LEU A 462 -9.52 8.33 -13.60
CA LEU A 462 -10.20 8.52 -14.87
C LEU A 462 -11.33 9.52 -14.67
N VAL A 463 -11.51 10.43 -15.64
CA VAL A 463 -12.59 11.42 -15.63
C VAL A 463 -13.48 11.19 -16.83
N SER A 464 -14.79 11.25 -16.63
CA SER A 464 -15.78 11.28 -17.72
C SER A 464 -16.88 12.31 -17.45
N ASN A 465 -17.19 13.10 -18.47
CA ASN A 465 -18.31 14.03 -18.44
C ASN A 465 -19.56 13.30 -18.95
N ILE A 466 -20.58 13.23 -18.10
CA ILE A 466 -21.86 12.58 -18.40
C ILE A 466 -22.82 13.65 -18.90
N THR A 467 -23.28 13.49 -20.14
CA THR A 467 -24.27 14.35 -20.80
C THR A 467 -25.63 13.68 -21.00
N SER A 468 -25.72 12.37 -20.72
CA SER A 468 -26.96 11.61 -20.75
C SER A 468 -26.88 10.48 -19.73
N PHE A 469 -27.90 10.39 -18.88
CA PHE A 469 -28.08 9.29 -17.94
C PHE A 469 -28.74 8.15 -18.69
N SER A 470 -27.96 7.17 -19.15
CA SER A 470 -28.55 5.96 -19.71
C SER A 470 -28.86 5.00 -18.57
N THR A 471 -30.15 4.73 -18.35
CA THR A 471 -30.60 3.62 -17.51
C THR A 471 -30.06 2.31 -18.09
N CYS A 472 -29.99 1.27 -17.27
CA CYS A 472 -29.60 -0.05 -17.73
C CYS A 472 -30.56 -0.53 -18.82
N SER A 473 -30.22 -0.30 -20.08
CA SER A 473 -30.98 -0.81 -21.23
C SER A 473 -30.93 -2.34 -21.20
N ASP A 474 -32.10 -2.98 -21.24
CA ASP A 474 -32.26 -4.43 -21.38
C ASP A 474 -31.62 -4.90 -22.70
N THR A 475 -30.37 -5.35 -22.62
CA THR A 475 -29.81 -6.26 -23.62
C THR A 475 -29.71 -7.64 -22.99
N SER A 476 -30.86 -8.23 -22.72
CA SER A 476 -31.06 -9.66 -22.86
C SER A 476 -32.46 -9.88 -23.43
N SER A 477 -32.56 -9.87 -24.75
CA SER A 477 -33.70 -10.48 -25.43
C SER A 477 -33.60 -12.00 -25.26
N SER A 478 -33.90 -12.47 -24.05
CA SER A 478 -34.49 -13.79 -23.84
C SER A 478 -35.94 -13.48 -23.52
N ILE A 479 -36.82 -13.62 -24.50
CA ILE A 479 -38.25 -13.70 -24.23
C ILE A 479 -38.42 -14.94 -23.35
N ALA A 480 -38.41 -14.75 -22.03
CA ALA A 480 -39.00 -15.70 -21.12
C ALA A 480 -40.49 -15.64 -21.40
N THR A 481 -40.95 -16.50 -22.31
CA THR A 481 -42.37 -16.83 -22.41
C THR A 481 -42.75 -17.37 -21.03
N GLN A 482 -43.38 -16.52 -20.21
CA GLN A 482 -44.14 -17.03 -19.08
C GLN A 482 -45.29 -17.84 -19.68
N ILE A 483 -45.08 -19.14 -19.80
CA ILE A 483 -46.16 -20.09 -19.94
C ILE A 483 -46.93 -20.00 -18.62
N ASN A 484 -48.03 -19.27 -18.65
CA ASN A 484 -48.93 -19.15 -17.52
C ASN A 484 -49.59 -20.51 -17.27
N VAL A 485 -48.97 -21.33 -16.40
CA VAL A 485 -49.43 -22.69 -16.07
C VAL A 485 -50.87 -22.68 -15.55
N PHE A 486 -51.33 -21.56 -14.98
CA PHE A 486 -52.72 -21.37 -14.56
C PHE A 486 -53.72 -21.35 -15.73
N SER A 487 -53.37 -20.83 -16.90
CA SER A 487 -54.27 -20.84 -18.07
C SER A 487 -54.40 -22.23 -18.70
N ILE A 488 -53.35 -23.07 -18.64
CA ILE A 488 -53.39 -24.44 -19.17
C ILE A 488 -54.22 -25.34 -18.24
N VAL A 489 -54.08 -25.19 -16.92
CA VAL A 489 -54.89 -25.93 -15.95
C VAL A 489 -56.37 -25.53 -16.05
N PHE A 490 -56.68 -24.25 -16.28
CA PHE A 490 -58.06 -23.79 -16.44
C PHE A 490 -58.71 -24.32 -17.74
N CYS A 491 -57.96 -24.40 -18.84
CA CYS A 491 -58.46 -24.99 -20.10
C CYS A 491 -58.67 -26.51 -20.02
N VAL A 492 -57.85 -27.24 -19.28
CA VAL A 492 -58.01 -28.70 -19.09
C VAL A 492 -59.17 -29.02 -18.12
N LEU A 493 -59.44 -28.16 -17.13
CA LEU A 493 -60.59 -28.30 -16.24
C LEU A 493 -61.93 -27.94 -16.93
N LEU A 494 -61.92 -26.98 -17.87
CA LEU A 494 -63.11 -26.64 -18.66
C LEU A 494 -63.46 -27.71 -19.71
N SER A 495 -62.47 -28.36 -20.32
CA SER A 495 -62.73 -29.44 -21.29
C SER A 495 -63.21 -30.73 -20.62
N SER A 496 -62.82 -31.00 -19.38
CA SER A 496 -63.34 -32.12 -18.59
C SER A 496 -64.75 -31.86 -18.03
N PHE A 497 -65.13 -30.59 -17.80
CA PHE A 497 -66.50 -30.24 -17.40
C PHE A 497 -67.53 -30.34 -18.54
N PHE A 498 -67.12 -30.14 -19.79
CA PHE A 498 -67.99 -30.26 -20.97
C PHE A 498 -68.09 -31.69 -21.54
N ALA A 499 -67.23 -32.61 -21.12
CA ALA A 499 -67.26 -34.01 -21.57
C ALA A 499 -68.13 -34.92 -20.68
N SER A 500 -68.74 -34.40 -19.61
CA SER A 500 -69.60 -35.15 -18.67
C SER A 500 -71.04 -34.61 -18.63
N ARG A 501 -71.57 -34.15 -19.77
CA ARG A 501 -72.99 -33.83 -19.92
C ARG A 501 -73.60 -34.51 -21.12
#